data_AF-A0A2E4EAY9-F1
#
_entry.id   AF-A0A2E4EAY9-F1
#
_cell.length_a   1.000
_cell.length_b   1.000
_cell.length_c   1.000
_cell.angle_alpha   90.00
_cell.angle_beta   90.00
_cell.angle_gamma   90.00
#
_symmetry.space_group_name_H-M   'P 1'
#
loop_
_entity.id
_entity.type
_entity.pdbx_description
1 polymer ?
#
loop_
_entity_poly.entity_id
_entity_poly.type
_entity_poly.pdbx_seq_one_letter_code
_entity_poly.pdbx_strand_id
1 'polypeptide(L)'
;MKNRKANKLVVPYYLMIIPLIAVVGLFYLPYKMFSSLDSDRENKEQRFDKKPILVNKEPQELAGSTLWCSSRILLKTSSQLDSLNINLVDSFLSTFHESCRNNVEYSEWSNELLFKVLIRNPEMVLIVLSTNPNISYNEIIHELESPIHDQINLGEIILKIEGIQQNENNNWKSPIVKALKKANENQ
;
A
#
# COMPACT_ATOMS: atom_id res chain seq x y z
N MET A 1 -37.57 -33.25 52.38
CA MET A 1 -36.37 -33.31 51.53
C MET A 1 -35.66 -31.97 51.63
N LYS A 2 -34.40 -32.00 52.08
CA LYS A 2 -33.60 -30.86 52.54
C LYS A 2 -32.52 -30.58 51.48
N ASN A 3 -32.35 -29.31 51.11
CA ASN A 3 -31.06 -28.69 50.72
C ASN A 3 -30.43 -29.16 49.37
N ARG A 4 -29.74 -28.36 48.54
CA ARG A 4 -28.97 -27.12 48.73
C ARG A 4 -28.99 -26.27 47.44
N LYS A 5 -29.11 -24.96 47.56
CA LYS A 5 -28.74 -24.00 46.50
C LYS A 5 -27.22 -23.82 46.53
N ALA A 6 -26.55 -23.99 45.39
CA ALA A 6 -25.13 -23.74 45.24
C ALA A 6 -24.89 -22.24 45.05
N ASN A 7 -24.22 -21.61 46.02
CA ASN A 7 -23.69 -20.25 45.88
C ASN A 7 -22.46 -20.31 44.97
N LYS A 8 -22.54 -19.70 43.78
CA LYS A 8 -21.37 -19.43 42.96
C LYS A 8 -20.60 -18.25 43.55
N LEU A 9 -19.35 -18.53 43.88
CA LEU A 9 -18.34 -17.57 44.32
C LEU A 9 -18.15 -16.50 43.23
N VAL A 10 -18.38 -15.24 43.60
CA VAL A 10 -17.94 -14.07 42.82
C VAL A 10 -16.52 -13.77 43.28
N VAL A 11 -15.54 -13.93 42.40
CA VAL A 11 -14.14 -13.56 42.65
C VAL A 11 -13.91 -12.15 42.08
N PRO A 12 -13.65 -11.12 42.90
CA PRO A 12 -13.35 -9.78 42.40
C PRO A 12 -11.86 -9.70 42.03
N TYR A 13 -11.55 -9.66 40.73
CA TYR A 13 -10.22 -9.28 40.22
C TYR A 13 -10.08 -7.76 40.31
N TYR A 14 -9.81 -7.28 41.52
CA TYR A 14 -9.29 -5.94 41.77
C TYR A 14 -7.75 -5.96 41.63
N LEU A 15 -7.20 -4.90 41.05
CA LEU A 15 -5.85 -4.39 41.33
C LEU A 15 -4.67 -5.26 40.89
N MET A 16 -4.41 -5.30 39.57
CA MET A 16 -3.03 -5.21 39.09
C MET A 16 -2.83 -3.86 38.41
N ILE A 17 -2.59 -2.85 39.25
CA ILE A 17 -2.00 -1.59 38.83
C ILE A 17 -0.54 -1.91 38.51
N ILE A 18 -0.20 -1.95 37.23
CA ILE A 18 1.19 -1.94 36.79
C ILE A 18 1.64 -0.47 36.76
N PRO A 19 2.69 -0.09 37.51
CA PRO A 19 3.18 1.29 37.52
C PRO A 19 3.80 1.65 36.16
N LEU A 20 3.39 2.82 35.66
CA LEU A 20 4.09 3.60 34.65
C LEU A 20 5.58 3.69 35.03
N ILE A 21 6.44 3.00 34.29
CA ILE A 21 7.86 3.34 34.25
C ILE A 21 8.01 4.39 33.15
N ALA A 22 8.06 5.64 33.60
CA ALA A 22 8.65 6.73 32.87
C ALA A 22 10.12 6.41 32.57
N VAL A 23 10.43 6.09 31.31
CA VAL A 23 11.77 6.32 30.76
C VAL A 23 11.64 7.47 29.76
N VAL A 24 11.52 8.66 30.33
CA VAL A 24 11.97 9.89 29.71
C VAL A 24 13.50 9.83 29.75
N GLY A 25 14.15 9.72 28.60
CA GLY A 25 15.62 9.76 28.58
C GLY A 25 16.25 9.44 27.24
N LEU A 26 16.66 10.50 26.55
CA LEU A 26 17.86 10.56 25.70
C LEU A 26 17.83 9.79 24.37
N PHE A 27 17.23 10.38 23.33
CA PHE A 27 17.85 10.43 21.99
C PHE A 27 17.43 11.71 21.25
N TYR A 28 17.81 12.86 21.82
CA TYR A 28 18.00 14.07 21.03
C TYR A 28 19.36 13.93 20.32
N LEU A 29 19.35 13.52 19.05
CA LEU A 29 20.50 13.70 18.16
C LEU A 29 20.15 14.79 17.13
N PRO A 30 20.86 15.94 17.14
CA PRO A 30 20.74 16.92 16.07
C PRO A 30 21.61 16.48 14.88
N TYR A 31 20.99 15.95 13.83
CA TYR A 31 21.65 15.87 12.52
C TYR A 31 21.66 17.26 11.89
N LYS A 32 22.75 17.98 12.16
CA LYS A 32 23.12 19.24 11.53
C LYS A 32 24.07 18.92 10.36
N MET A 33 23.91 19.68 9.28
CA MET A 33 24.88 19.87 8.19
C MET A 33 25.16 18.68 7.26
N PHE A 34 24.49 18.68 6.11
CA PHE A 34 25.23 18.45 4.87
C PHE A 34 25.02 19.64 3.95
N SER A 35 26.13 20.31 3.70
CA SER A 35 26.31 21.53 2.93
C SER A 35 26.06 21.30 1.44
N SER A 36 25.41 22.28 0.84
CA SER A 36 25.40 22.62 -0.57
C SER A 36 26.81 22.55 -1.18
N LEU A 37 26.94 21.80 -2.27
CA LEU A 37 28.03 21.99 -3.23
C LEU A 37 27.35 22.29 -4.57
N ASP A 38 27.21 23.60 -4.79
CA ASP A 38 27.02 24.18 -6.10
C ASP A 38 28.21 23.78 -6.98
N SER A 39 27.90 23.09 -8.08
CA SER A 39 28.82 22.97 -9.20
C SER A 39 28.18 23.68 -10.37
N ASP A 40 28.61 24.92 -10.56
CA ASP A 40 28.41 25.70 -11.77
C ASP A 40 28.73 24.84 -12.99
N ARG A 41 27.72 24.60 -13.83
CA ARG A 41 27.93 24.14 -15.21
C ARG A 41 27.39 25.19 -16.16
N GLU A 42 28.29 26.06 -16.54
CA GLU A 42 28.17 26.98 -17.65
C GLU A 42 27.74 26.25 -18.95
N ASN A 43 26.65 26.76 -19.51
CA ASN A 43 26.60 27.35 -20.84
C ASN A 43 26.78 26.41 -22.06
N LYS A 44 25.68 26.21 -22.79
CA LYS A 44 25.65 26.29 -24.27
C LYS A 44 24.22 26.50 -24.74
N GLU A 45 23.88 27.78 -24.88
CA GLU A 45 22.69 28.29 -25.53
C GLU A 45 22.78 28.03 -27.04
N GLN A 46 22.21 26.92 -27.52
CA GLN A 46 21.97 26.71 -28.95
C GLN A 46 20.65 27.40 -29.33
N ARG A 47 20.76 28.55 -29.99
CA ARG A 47 19.64 29.21 -30.66
C ARG A 47 19.22 28.37 -31.87
N PHE A 48 18.14 27.61 -31.71
CA PHE A 48 17.38 27.08 -32.83
C PHE A 48 16.25 28.06 -33.17
N ASP A 49 16.25 28.53 -34.41
CA ASP A 49 15.21 29.38 -34.99
C ASP A 49 13.85 28.69 -34.87
N LYS A 50 12.98 29.24 -34.01
CA LYS A 50 11.60 28.79 -33.85
C LYS A 50 10.76 29.30 -35.02
N LYS A 51 10.46 28.41 -35.96
CA LYS A 51 9.29 28.54 -36.84
C LYS A 51 8.02 28.42 -35.97
N PRO A 52 7.04 29.33 -36.06
CA PRO A 52 5.81 29.23 -35.30
C PRO A 52 4.98 28.05 -35.83
N ILE A 53 4.97 26.96 -35.07
CA ILE A 53 4.04 25.85 -35.29
C ILE A 53 2.75 26.23 -34.57
N LEU A 54 1.71 26.51 -35.34
CA LEU A 54 0.32 26.55 -34.87
C LEU A 54 -0.07 25.13 -34.45
N VAL A 55 0.18 24.83 -33.17
CA VAL A 55 -0.33 23.62 -32.52
C VAL A 55 -1.76 23.92 -32.11
N ASN A 56 -2.71 23.39 -32.88
CA ASN A 56 -4.08 23.23 -32.41
C ASN A 56 -4.02 22.38 -31.14
N LYS A 57 -4.29 23.00 -29.98
CA LYS A 57 -4.42 22.30 -28.70
C LYS A 57 -5.71 21.48 -28.75
N GLU A 58 -5.58 20.26 -29.24
CA GLU A 58 -6.49 19.18 -28.92
C GLU A 58 -6.34 18.85 -27.41
N PRO A 59 -7.43 18.49 -26.70
CA PRO A 59 -7.41 18.33 -25.24
C PRO A 59 -6.35 17.31 -24.81
N GLN A 60 -5.52 17.69 -23.83
CA GLN A 60 -4.51 16.81 -23.23
C GLN A 60 -5.19 15.73 -22.38
N GLU A 61 -5.70 14.69 -23.04
CA GLU A 61 -6.02 13.39 -22.46
C GLU A 61 -4.89 12.40 -22.76
N LEU A 62 -3.67 12.62 -22.26
CA LEU A 62 -2.59 11.63 -22.46
C LEU A 62 -1.44 11.73 -21.45
N ALA A 63 -1.76 11.62 -20.15
CA ALA A 63 -0.75 11.34 -19.13
C ALA A 63 -1.04 10.07 -18.31
N GLY A 64 -2.21 9.44 -18.49
CA GLY A 64 -2.65 8.28 -17.69
C GLY A 64 -2.11 6.92 -18.15
N SER A 65 -1.69 6.76 -19.41
CA SER A 65 -1.35 5.44 -19.98
C SER A 65 0.10 4.98 -19.75
N THR A 66 0.96 5.82 -19.15
CA THR A 66 2.42 5.55 -19.12
C THR A 66 2.86 4.55 -18.06
N LEU A 67 2.01 4.26 -17.06
CA LEU A 67 2.35 3.37 -15.94
C LEU A 67 1.68 1.99 -16.04
N TRP A 68 0.61 1.87 -16.82
CA TRP A 68 -0.14 0.61 -16.93
C TRP A 68 0.75 -0.53 -17.43
N CYS A 69 0.57 -1.69 -16.84
CA CYS A 69 1.26 -2.91 -17.22
C CYS A 69 2.81 -2.80 -17.18
N SER A 70 3.35 -1.85 -16.41
CA SER A 70 4.78 -1.54 -16.41
C SER A 70 5.59 -2.55 -15.59
N SER A 71 6.19 -3.52 -16.27
CA SER A 71 7.10 -4.50 -15.66
C SER A 71 8.32 -3.87 -14.98
N ARG A 72 8.76 -2.69 -15.45
CA ARG A 72 9.84 -1.92 -14.80
C ARG A 72 9.46 -1.51 -13.38
N ILE A 73 8.21 -1.15 -13.15
CA ILE A 73 7.72 -0.79 -11.81
C ILE A 73 7.60 -2.05 -10.96
N LEU A 74 7.09 -3.16 -11.51
CA LEU A 74 7.07 -4.45 -10.79
C LEU A 74 8.46 -4.87 -10.31
N LEU A 75 9.47 -4.79 -11.19
CA LEU A 75 10.86 -5.12 -10.87
C LEU A 75 11.43 -4.19 -9.79
N LYS A 76 11.15 -2.89 -9.87
CA LYS A 76 11.61 -1.92 -8.88
C LYS A 76 10.95 -2.18 -7.52
N THR A 77 9.65 -2.45 -7.50
CA THR A 77 8.90 -2.76 -6.28
C THR A 77 9.38 -4.07 -5.64
N SER A 78 9.59 -5.12 -6.44
CA SER A 78 10.07 -6.42 -5.93
C SER A 78 11.49 -6.35 -5.37
N SER A 79 12.39 -5.60 -6.01
CA SER A 79 13.76 -5.39 -5.50
C SER A 79 13.85 -4.52 -4.24
N GLN A 80 12.79 -3.76 -3.91
CA GLN A 80 12.74 -2.84 -2.77
C GLN A 80 11.65 -3.23 -1.76
N LEU A 81 11.23 -4.50 -1.74
CA LEU A 81 10.09 -4.98 -0.95
C LEU A 81 10.27 -4.75 0.57
N ASP A 82 11.50 -4.85 1.08
CA ASP A 82 11.81 -4.62 2.50
C ASP A 82 11.97 -3.13 2.85
N SER A 83 12.04 -2.24 1.85
CA SER A 83 12.26 -0.81 2.01
C SER A 83 11.29 0.02 1.15
N LEU A 84 10.03 -0.41 1.09
CA LEU A 84 8.99 0.28 0.32
C LEU A 84 8.75 1.68 0.86
N ASN A 85 8.66 2.64 -0.06
CA ASN A 85 8.21 3.99 0.24
C ASN A 85 6.88 4.27 -0.45
N ILE A 86 6.18 5.30 0.02
CA ILE A 86 4.83 5.64 -0.42
C ILE A 86 4.74 5.88 -1.93
N ASN A 87 5.74 6.54 -2.53
CA ASN A 87 5.75 6.85 -3.96
C ASN A 87 5.92 5.58 -4.82
N LEU A 88 6.66 4.58 -4.33
CA LEU A 88 6.83 3.32 -5.03
C LEU A 88 5.57 2.46 -4.94
N VAL A 89 4.91 2.43 -3.78
CA VAL A 89 3.60 1.77 -3.63
C VAL A 89 2.55 2.46 -4.51
N ASP A 90 2.53 3.79 -4.56
CA ASP A 90 1.67 4.56 -5.46
C ASP A 90 1.91 4.26 -6.93
N SER A 91 3.17 4.26 -7.36
CA SER A 91 3.55 3.91 -8.74
C SER A 91 3.14 2.47 -9.07
N PHE A 92 3.33 1.54 -8.12
CA PHE A 92 2.98 0.14 -8.28
C PHE A 92 1.46 -0.08 -8.38
N LEU A 93 0.67 0.47 -7.47
CA LEU A 93 -0.79 0.33 -7.53
C LEU A 93 -1.38 1.01 -8.78
N SER A 94 -0.71 2.05 -9.29
CA SER A 94 -1.08 2.71 -10.55
C SER A 94 -0.77 1.88 -11.80
N THR A 95 -0.07 0.74 -11.70
CA THR A 95 0.15 -0.13 -12.87
C THR A 95 -1.03 -1.04 -13.18
N PHE A 96 -1.94 -1.24 -12.23
CA PHE A 96 -3.13 -2.06 -12.41
C PHE A 96 -4.16 -1.32 -13.26
N HIS A 97 -4.51 -1.95 -14.37
CA HIS A 97 -5.50 -1.44 -15.31
C HIS A 97 -6.15 -2.61 -16.05
N GLU A 98 -7.42 -2.47 -16.43
CA GLU A 98 -8.20 -3.54 -17.08
C GLU A 98 -7.55 -4.05 -18.38
N SER A 99 -6.85 -3.16 -19.10
CA SER A 99 -6.14 -3.51 -20.33
C SER A 99 -4.98 -4.48 -20.13
N CYS A 100 -4.48 -4.61 -18.89
CA CYS A 100 -3.36 -5.49 -18.58
C CYS A 100 -3.75 -6.95 -18.44
N ARG A 101 -5.04 -7.28 -18.30
CA ARG A 101 -5.54 -8.65 -18.05
C ARG A 101 -5.10 -9.66 -19.10
N ASN A 102 -4.91 -9.21 -20.35
CA ASN A 102 -4.48 -10.07 -21.46
C ASN A 102 -2.98 -10.35 -21.48
N ASN A 103 -2.18 -9.68 -20.65
CA ASN A 103 -0.75 -9.95 -20.51
C ASN A 103 -0.54 -10.94 -19.36
N VAL A 104 -0.51 -12.23 -19.70
CA VAL A 104 -0.42 -13.34 -18.74
C VAL A 104 0.75 -13.15 -17.76
N GLU A 105 1.96 -12.89 -18.28
CA GLU A 105 3.15 -12.72 -17.44
C GLU A 105 3.02 -11.54 -16.47
N TYR A 106 2.49 -10.41 -16.96
CA TYR A 106 2.23 -9.26 -16.10
C TYR A 106 1.17 -9.58 -15.04
N SER A 107 0.05 -10.19 -15.41
CA SER A 107 -1.05 -10.51 -14.49
C SER A 107 -0.57 -11.44 -13.38
N GLU A 108 0.15 -12.51 -13.72
CA GLU A 108 0.73 -13.44 -12.75
C GLU A 108 1.69 -12.73 -11.79
N TRP A 109 2.66 -11.98 -12.33
CA TRP A 109 3.69 -11.35 -11.51
C TRP A 109 3.14 -10.19 -10.67
N SER A 110 2.26 -9.36 -11.23
CA SER A 110 1.66 -8.24 -10.51
C SER A 110 0.72 -8.70 -9.40
N ASN A 111 -0.06 -9.77 -9.61
CA ASN A 111 -0.90 -10.39 -8.60
C ASN A 111 -0.04 -10.90 -7.43
N GLU A 112 0.96 -11.73 -7.70
CA GLU A 112 1.85 -12.26 -6.66
C GLU A 112 2.54 -11.12 -5.87
N LEU A 113 3.00 -10.09 -6.59
CA LEU A 113 3.66 -8.94 -5.97
C LEU A 113 2.68 -8.11 -5.13
N LEU A 114 1.41 -7.99 -5.51
CA LEU A 114 0.39 -7.29 -4.73
C LEU A 114 0.23 -7.91 -3.35
N PHE A 115 0.13 -9.24 -3.26
CA PHE A 115 0.03 -9.94 -1.98
C PHE A 115 1.31 -9.81 -1.16
N LYS A 116 2.50 -9.86 -1.79
CA LYS A 116 3.78 -9.59 -1.12
C LYS A 116 3.84 -8.20 -0.51
N VAL A 117 3.38 -7.18 -1.24
CA VAL A 117 3.31 -5.79 -0.75
C VAL A 117 2.32 -5.68 0.43
N LEU A 118 1.15 -6.32 0.34
CA LEU A 118 0.16 -6.34 1.43
C LEU A 118 0.66 -7.05 2.70
N ILE A 119 1.42 -8.14 2.57
CA ILE A 119 2.03 -8.83 3.72
C ILE A 119 3.04 -7.93 4.43
N ARG A 120 3.81 -7.15 3.66
CA ARG A 120 4.93 -6.36 4.17
C ARG A 120 4.53 -5.00 4.68
N ASN A 121 3.65 -4.28 3.99
CA ASN A 121 3.30 -2.91 4.34
C ASN A 121 1.81 -2.58 4.05
N PRO A 122 0.87 -3.25 4.73
CA PRO A 122 -0.57 -3.08 4.45
C PRO A 122 -1.06 -1.66 4.74
N GLU A 123 -0.52 -0.98 5.76
CA GLU A 123 -0.89 0.39 6.10
C GLU A 123 -0.58 1.37 4.96
N MET A 124 0.60 1.24 4.34
CA MET A 124 0.99 2.07 3.22
C MET A 124 0.09 1.88 2.00
N VAL A 125 -0.34 0.64 1.73
CA VAL A 125 -1.32 0.36 0.66
C VAL A 125 -2.64 1.09 0.92
N LEU A 126 -3.16 1.01 2.15
CA LEU A 126 -4.41 1.69 2.52
C LEU A 126 -4.29 3.22 2.42
N ILE A 127 -3.15 3.78 2.85
CA ILE A 127 -2.86 5.22 2.72
C ILE A 127 -2.87 5.62 1.24
N VAL A 128 -2.14 4.91 0.39
CA VAL A 128 -2.07 5.22 -1.05
C VAL A 128 -3.45 5.13 -1.70
N LEU A 129 -4.22 4.07 -1.42
CA LEU A 129 -5.57 3.93 -1.97
C LEU A 129 -6.51 5.05 -1.50
N SER A 130 -6.41 5.49 -0.24
CA SER A 130 -7.24 6.60 0.27
C SER A 130 -6.86 7.97 -0.29
N THR A 131 -5.64 8.13 -0.83
CA THR A 131 -5.10 9.43 -1.24
C THR A 131 -4.98 9.62 -2.75
N ASN A 132 -4.82 8.55 -3.52
CA ASN A 132 -4.68 8.63 -4.98
C ASN A 132 -5.94 8.13 -5.71
N PRO A 133 -6.83 9.03 -6.19
CA PRO A 133 -8.06 8.65 -6.89
C PRO A 133 -7.83 8.07 -8.30
N ASN A 134 -6.62 8.15 -8.85
CA ASN A 134 -6.32 7.67 -10.21
C ASN A 134 -6.04 6.16 -10.26
N ILE A 135 -5.92 5.50 -9.11
CA ILE A 135 -5.72 4.05 -9.06
C ILE A 135 -7.01 3.35 -9.43
N SER A 136 -6.93 2.36 -10.32
CA SER A 136 -8.08 1.54 -10.71
C SER A 136 -8.46 0.57 -9.58
N TYR A 137 -9.22 1.06 -8.60
CA TYR A 137 -9.63 0.29 -7.42
C TYR A 137 -10.32 -1.03 -7.76
N ASN A 138 -11.15 -1.04 -8.81
CA ASN A 138 -11.85 -2.25 -9.25
C ASN A 138 -10.88 -3.34 -9.68
N GLU A 139 -9.75 -2.96 -10.31
CA GLU A 139 -8.71 -3.92 -10.68
C GLU A 139 -8.00 -4.45 -9.44
N ILE A 140 -7.65 -3.58 -8.48
CA ILE A 140 -7.05 -4.03 -7.22
C ILE A 140 -7.97 -5.02 -6.50
N ILE A 141 -9.26 -4.72 -6.39
CA ILE A 141 -10.23 -5.63 -5.76
C ILE A 141 -10.34 -6.94 -6.54
N HIS A 142 -10.40 -6.90 -7.87
CA HIS A 142 -10.44 -8.08 -8.72
C HIS A 142 -9.23 -9.01 -8.47
N GLU A 143 -8.02 -8.45 -8.44
CA GLU A 143 -6.79 -9.20 -8.17
C GLU A 143 -6.80 -9.84 -6.77
N LEU A 144 -7.35 -9.15 -5.77
CA LEU A 144 -7.44 -9.66 -4.40
C LEU A 144 -8.50 -10.75 -4.22
N GLU A 145 -9.57 -10.72 -5.02
CA GLU A 145 -10.62 -11.76 -5.01
C GLU A 145 -10.18 -13.05 -5.71
N SER A 146 -9.14 -13.01 -6.54
CA SER A 146 -8.65 -14.14 -7.33
C SER A 146 -7.12 -14.28 -7.24
N PRO A 147 -6.57 -14.69 -6.08
CA PRO A 147 -5.14 -14.96 -5.95
C PRO A 147 -4.73 -16.06 -6.94
N ILE A 148 -3.67 -15.81 -7.70
CA ILE A 148 -3.20 -16.76 -8.71
C ILE A 148 -2.39 -17.91 -8.07
N HIS A 149 -1.80 -17.68 -6.89
CA HIS A 149 -0.91 -18.64 -6.26
C HIS A 149 -1.43 -19.14 -4.90
N ASP A 150 -1.53 -20.46 -4.76
CA ASP A 150 -2.02 -21.15 -3.54
C ASP A 150 -1.14 -20.98 -2.29
N GLN A 151 0.09 -20.46 -2.42
CA GLN A 151 1.01 -20.30 -1.30
C GLN A 151 0.80 -19.00 -0.51
N ILE A 152 -0.17 -18.18 -0.92
CA ILE A 152 -0.48 -16.91 -0.26
C ILE A 152 -1.29 -17.19 1.01
N ASN A 153 -0.73 -16.87 2.18
CA ASN A 153 -1.44 -16.96 3.45
C ASN A 153 -2.41 -15.77 3.62
N LEU A 154 -3.61 -15.91 3.06
CA LEU A 154 -4.65 -14.88 3.11
C LEU A 154 -5.08 -14.55 4.55
N GLY A 155 -5.12 -15.55 5.43
CA GLY A 155 -5.46 -15.36 6.85
C GLY A 155 -4.51 -14.41 7.56
N GLU A 156 -3.19 -14.53 7.32
CA GLU A 156 -2.20 -13.59 7.88
C GLU A 156 -2.42 -12.16 7.38
N ILE A 157 -2.70 -11.99 6.08
CA ILE A 157 -2.95 -10.67 5.48
C ILE A 157 -4.21 -10.04 6.08
N ILE A 158 -5.30 -10.80 6.18
CA ILE A 158 -6.56 -10.35 6.76
C ILE A 158 -6.33 -9.87 8.19
N LEU A 159 -5.66 -10.66 9.03
CA LEU A 159 -5.38 -10.29 10.43
C LEU A 159 -4.54 -9.01 10.53
N LYS A 160 -3.51 -8.86 9.68
CA LYS A 160 -2.71 -7.63 9.64
C LYS A 160 -3.54 -6.41 9.28
N ILE A 161 -4.36 -6.50 8.23
CA ILE A 161 -5.20 -5.39 7.78
C ILE A 161 -6.27 -5.04 8.82
N GLU A 162 -6.92 -6.05 9.41
CA GLU A 162 -7.91 -5.86 10.47
C GLU A 162 -7.30 -5.20 11.72
N GLY A 163 -6.03 -5.50 12.03
CA GLY A 163 -5.29 -4.90 13.14
C GLY A 163 -4.90 -3.42 12.97
N ILE A 164 -4.95 -2.88 11.75
CA ILE A 164 -4.65 -1.46 11.50
C ILE A 164 -5.77 -0.59 12.07
N GLN A 165 -5.41 0.45 12.84
CA GLN A 165 -6.39 1.38 13.39
C GLN A 165 -7.16 2.08 12.26
N GLN A 166 -8.48 2.07 12.36
CA GLN A 166 -9.33 2.67 11.35
C GLN A 166 -9.36 4.18 11.56
N ASN A 167 -8.71 4.91 10.66
CA ASN A 167 -8.88 6.35 10.56
C ASN A 167 -10.18 6.63 9.80
N GLU A 168 -10.89 7.71 10.14
CA GLU A 168 -12.17 8.10 9.50
C GLU A 168 -12.05 8.23 7.97
N ASN A 169 -10.84 8.48 7.45
CA ASN A 169 -10.53 8.62 6.04
C ASN A 169 -10.19 7.30 5.32
N ASN A 170 -10.11 6.17 6.02
CA ASN A 170 -9.72 4.87 5.44
C ASN A 170 -10.95 4.03 5.07
N ASN A 171 -11.66 4.47 4.03
CA ASN A 171 -12.80 3.75 3.46
C ASN A 171 -12.41 2.45 2.73
N TRP A 172 -11.12 2.21 2.48
CA TRP A 172 -10.63 1.07 1.69
C TRP A 172 -10.34 -0.20 2.50
N LYS A 173 -10.19 -0.10 3.82
CA LYS A 173 -9.97 -1.25 4.70
C LYS A 173 -11.07 -2.31 4.53
N SER A 174 -12.34 -1.90 4.60
CA SER A 174 -13.48 -2.84 4.55
C SER A 174 -13.61 -3.56 3.19
N PRO A 175 -13.57 -2.87 2.03
CA PRO A 175 -13.55 -3.52 0.72
C PRO A 175 -12.42 -4.54 0.54
N ILE A 176 -11.20 -4.21 0.96
CA ILE A 176 -10.04 -5.12 0.84
C ILE A 176 -10.22 -6.36 1.71
N VAL A 177 -10.60 -6.19 2.98
CA VAL A 177 -10.84 -7.34 3.87
C VAL A 177 -11.96 -8.23 3.32
N LYS A 178 -13.01 -7.63 2.75
CA LYS A 178 -14.10 -8.39 2.11
C LYS A 178 -13.61 -9.20 0.91
N ALA A 179 -12.80 -8.60 0.03
CA ALA A 179 -12.23 -9.26 -1.13
C ALA A 179 -11.34 -10.47 -0.73
N LEU A 180 -10.46 -10.25 0.24
CA LEU A 180 -9.57 -11.29 0.78
C LEU A 180 -10.33 -12.44 1.45
N LYS A 181 -11.39 -12.14 2.21
CA LYS A 181 -12.24 -13.17 2.82
C LYS A 181 -12.94 -14.02 1.78
N LYS A 182 -13.48 -13.40 0.73
CA LYS A 182 -14.09 -14.10 -0.41
C LYS A 182 -13.08 -15.03 -1.10
N ALA A 183 -11.86 -14.56 -1.33
CA ALA A 183 -10.80 -15.39 -1.89
C ALA A 183 -10.47 -16.59 -0.97
N ASN A 184 -10.37 -16.34 0.34
CA ASN A 184 -10.05 -17.37 1.33
C ASN A 184 -11.16 -18.43 1.52
N GLU A 185 -12.42 -18.10 1.21
CA GLU A 185 -13.53 -19.07 1.22
C GLU A 185 -13.50 -20.02 0.02
N ASN A 186 -12.78 -19.66 -1.05
CA ASN A 186 -12.68 -20.44 -2.29
C ASN A 186 -11.44 -21.33 -2.36
N GLN A 187 -10.53 -21.26 -1.38
CA GLN A 187 -9.34 -22.10 -1.24
C GLN A 187 -9.65 -23.34 -0.38
#